data_AF-X1MCZ2-F1
#
_entry.id   AF-X1MCZ2-F1
#
_cell.length_a   1.000
_cell.length_b   1.000
_cell.length_c   1.000
_cell.angle_alpha   90.00
_cell.angle_beta   90.00
_cell.angle_gamma   90.00
#
_symmetry.space_group_name_H-M   'P 1'
#
loop_
_entity.id
_entity.type
_entity.pdbx_description
1 polymer ?
#
loop_
_entity_poly.entity_id
_entity_poly.type
_entity_poly.pdbx_seq_one_letter_code
_entity_poly.pdbx_strand_id
1 'polypeptide(L)' 'MNVDRAKVSDATAMHQLINHFADKGEMLPRALSEIYENIRDYFVIRDDGQVVACIALHVNWL' A
#
# COMPACT_ATOMS: atom_id res chain seq x y z
N MET A 1 -15.16 -6.03 5.06
CA MET A 1 -14.47 -4.82 4.57
C MET A 1 -14.35 -3.73 5.64
N ASN A 2 -13.18 -3.60 6.27
CA ASN A 2 -12.85 -2.54 7.23
C ASN A 2 -11.60 -1.76 6.77
N VAL A 3 -11.51 -0.47 7.13
CA VAL A 3 -10.32 0.35 6.94
C VAL A 3 -9.40 0.23 8.15
N ASP A 4 -8.14 -0.14 7.94
CA ASP A 4 -7.12 -0.22 8.99
C ASP A 4 -5.85 0.55 8.60
N ARG A 5 -5.06 0.94 9.59
CA ARG A 5 -3.67 1.38 9.37
C ARG A 5 -2.84 0.18 8.87
N ALA A 6 -2.00 0.41 7.88
CA ALA A 6 -1.09 -0.63 7.39
C ALA A 6 -0.08 -1.04 8.47
N LYS A 7 0.27 -2.32 8.48
CA LYS A 7 1.30 -2.93 9.32
C LYS A 7 2.45 -3.39 8.43
N VAL A 8 3.64 -3.58 9.01
CA VAL A 8 4.83 -4.10 8.31
C VAL A 8 4.54 -5.43 7.60
N SER A 9 3.68 -6.27 8.17
CA SER A 9 3.24 -7.54 7.58
C SER A 9 2.43 -7.37 6.28
N ASP A 10 1.84 -6.21 6.03
CA ASP A 10 1.02 -5.95 4.85
C ASP A 10 1.84 -5.52 3.63
N ALA A 11 3.11 -5.10 3.84
CA ALA A 11 3.93 -4.47 2.81
C ALA A 11 4.07 -5.32 1.54
N THR A 12 4.21 -6.64 1.68
CA THR A 12 4.31 -7.56 0.53
C THR A 12 3.00 -7.63 -0.26
N ALA A 13 1.85 -7.71 0.42
CA ALA A 13 0.54 -7.75 -0.24
C ALA A 13 0.24 -6.40 -0.94
N MET A 14 0.57 -5.29 -0.29
CA MET A 14 0.46 -3.96 -0.87
C MET A 14 1.35 -3.78 -2.10
N HIS A 15 2.61 -4.25 -2.04
CA HIS A 15 3.54 -4.19 -3.18
C HIS A 15 3.02 -4.97 -4.38
N GLN A 16 2.39 -6.14 -4.17
CA GLN A 16 1.75 -6.90 -5.23
C GLN A 16 0.57 -6.14 -5.86
N LEU A 17 -0.30 -5.54 -5.04
CA LEU A 17 -1.41 -4.72 -5.52
C LEU A 17 -0.92 -3.51 -6.33
N ILE A 18 0.05 -2.77 -5.81
CA ILE A 18 0.62 -1.59 -6.47
C ILE A 18 1.22 -1.98 -7.82
N ASN A 19 2.05 -3.03 -7.87
CA ASN A 19 2.66 -3.45 -9.13
C ASN A 19 1.65 -3.98 -10.14
N HIS A 20 0.57 -4.64 -9.69
CA HIS A 20 -0.50 -5.05 -10.59
C HIS A 20 -1.12 -3.87 -11.37
N PHE A 21 -1.29 -2.71 -10.72
CA PHE A 21 -1.78 -1.51 -11.38
C PHE A 21 -0.68 -0.74 -12.13
N ALA A 22 0.57 -0.81 -11.66
CA ALA A 22 1.70 -0.21 -12.35
C ALA A 22 2.00 -0.91 -13.69
N ASP A 23 1.89 -2.24 -13.75
CA ASP A 23 2.06 -3.03 -14.98
C ASP A 23 1.01 -2.68 -16.05
N LYS A 24 -0.15 -2.15 -15.62
CA LYS A 24 -1.20 -1.64 -16.52
C LYS A 24 -1.03 -0.17 -16.89
N GLY A 25 -0.06 0.53 -16.31
CA GLY A 25 0.14 1.98 -16.50
C GLY A 25 -0.87 2.85 -15.75
N GLU A 26 -1.62 2.30 -14.79
CA GLU A 26 -2.63 3.03 -14.02
C GLU A 26 -2.05 3.68 -12.76
N MET A 27 -0.82 3.31 -12.38
CA MET A 27 -0.14 3.74 -11.16
C MET A 27 1.39 3.80 -11.37
N LEU A 28 2.08 4.64 -10.60
CA LEU A 28 3.54 4.62 -10.55
C LEU A 28 4.03 3.42 -9.73
N PRO A 29 5.04 2.66 -10.19
CA PRO A 29 5.62 1.59 -9.39
C PRO A 29 6.23 2.16 -8.10
N ARG A 30 6.26 1.31 -7.06
CA ARG A 30 6.85 1.62 -5.76
C ARG A 30 7.78 0.48 -5.37
N ALA A 31 8.99 0.82 -4.94
CA ALA A 31 9.90 -0.20 -4.43
C ALA A 31 9.38 -0.76 -3.11
N LEU A 32 9.59 -2.06 -2.86
CA LEU A 32 9.19 -2.66 -1.58
C LEU A 32 9.82 -1.96 -0.37
N SER A 33 11.07 -1.50 -0.49
CA SER A 33 11.75 -0.71 0.55
C SER A 33 11.02 0.59 0.87
N GLU A 34 10.55 1.31 -0.14
CA GLU A 34 9.81 2.57 0.03
C GLU A 34 8.48 2.35 0.77
N ILE A 35 7.82 1.22 0.52
CA ILE A 35 6.59 0.84 1.24
C ILE A 35 6.90 0.57 2.71
N TYR A 36 8.02 -0.10 3.02
CA TYR A 36 8.43 -0.32 4.42
C TYR A 36 8.79 0.99 5.13
N GLU A 37 9.55 1.87 4.49
CA GLU A 37 9.96 3.16 5.05
C GLU A 37 8.75 4.06 5.36
N ASN A 38 7.77 4.07 4.45
CA ASN A 38 6.60 4.94 4.55
C ASN A 38 5.35 4.22 5.07
N ILE A 39 5.47 3.05 5.71
CA ILE A 39 4.33 2.19 6.07
C ILE A 39 3.24 2.91 6.88
N ARG A 40 3.63 3.92 7.67
CA ARG A 40 2.71 4.71 8.52
C ARG A 40 1.79 5.63 7.72
N ASP A 41 2.11 5.89 6.46
CA ASP A 41 1.31 6.74 5.57
C ASP A 41 0.21 5.94 4.89
N TYR A 42 0.27 4.61 5.00
CA TYR A 42 -0.66 3.71 4.33
C TYR A 42 -1.84 3.29 5.20
N PHE A 43 -2.98 3.20 4.52
CA PHE A 43 -4.19 2.53 5.00
C PHE A 43 -4.52 1.37 4.06
N VAL A 44 -5.14 0.33 4.61
CA VAL A 44 -5.56 -0.86 3.89
C VAL A 44 -7.04 -1.14 4.11
N ILE A 45 -7.71 -1.67 3.10
CA ILE A 45 -9.01 -2.32 3.26
C ILE A 45 -8.75 -3.80 3.48
N ARG A 46 -9.33 -4.35 4.55
CA ARG A 46 -9.33 -5.79 4.81
C ARG A 46 -10.68 -6.42 4.55
N ASP A 47 -10.65 -7.55 3.85
CA ASP A 47 -11.77 -8.46 3.76
C ASP A 47 -11.32 -9.87 4.12
N ASP A 48 -12.00 -10.48 5.08
CA ASP A 48 -11.63 -11.79 5.66
C ASP A 48 -10.14 -11.93 6.03
N GLY A 49 -9.59 -10.87 6.63
CA GLY A 49 -8.17 -10.80 7.04
C GLY A 49 -7.18 -10.49 5.91
N GLN A 50 -7.60 -10.54 4.65
CA GLN A 50 -6.76 -10.26 3.50
C GLN A 50 -6.79 -8.79 3.10
N VAL A 51 -5.65 -8.25 2.66
CA VAL A 51 -5.56 -6.89 2.13
C VAL A 51 -6.09 -6.89 0.69
N VAL A 52 -7.19 -6.21 0.45
CA VAL A 52 -7.84 -6.14 -0.87
C VAL A 52 -7.67 -4.79 -1.57
N ALA A 53 -7.30 -3.75 -0.82
CA ALA A 53 -6.94 -2.44 -1.36
C ALA A 53 -5.98 -1.71 -0.40
N CYS A 54 -5.23 -0.75 -0.93
CA CYS A 54 -4.38 0.14 -0.14
C CYS A 54 -4.35 1.55 -0.73
N ILE A 55 -4.06 2.53 0.13
CA ILE A 55 -3.84 3.92 -0.24
C ILE A 55 -2.73 4.50 0.64
N ALA A 56 -1.94 5.43 0.10
CA ALA A 56 -0.95 6.20 0.86
C ALA A 56 -1.34 7.68 0.87
N LEU A 57 -1.15 8.33 2.01
CA LEU A 57 -1.18 9.79 2.13
C LEU A 57 0.13 10.26 2.75
N HIS A 58 1.04 10.75 1.90
CA HIS A 58 2.32 11.28 2.34
C HIS A 58 2.25 12.82 2.43
N VAL A 59 2.66 13.38 3.57
CA VAL A 59 2.75 14.83 3.75
C VAL A 59 4.16 15.28 3.36
N ASN A 60 4.26 16.05 2.28
CA ASN A 60 5.51 16.66 1.86
C ASN A 60 5.59 18.11 2.39
N TRP A 61 6.70 18.44 3.05
CA TRP A 61 7.01 19.80 3.48
C TRP A 61 8.09 20.33 2.53
N LEU A 62 7.76 21.41 1.80
CA LEU A 62 8.63 22.07 0.82
C LEU A 62 9.88 22.70 1.47
#